data_AF-A0A5N7BKV5-F1
#
_entry.id   AF-A0A5N7BKV5-F1
#
_cell.length_a   1.000
_cell.length_b   1.000
_cell.length_c   1.000
_cell.angle_alpha   90.00
_cell.angle_beta   90.00
_cell.angle_gamma   90.00
#
_symmetry.space_group_name_H-M   'P 1'
#
loop_
_entity.id
_entity.type
_entity.pdbx_description
1 polymer ?
#
loop_
_entity_poly.entity_id
_entity_poly.type
_entity_poly.pdbx_seq_one_letter_code
_entity_poly.pdbx_strand_id
1 'polypeptide(L)'
;MASRLETFLYSTPSGPPRVREKPMKVIALGMGRSGTESLSKALRIIGYNRVYHGFDMGNSNPPTWEQWVKLARRKWGGNGCTGGDTGILGTDLDAIIGDCEAVTGSQIAVLGREFINAYPDAKVILNVRDSDQWHRSACNTFGVLMSGLGYSMLPYFHPQLYWRKRYYEEMIQAYFHGSLADNGKWVYEEHCAKIRGLVHHEQLLEWQVQDGWEPLCRFLGREVPQQDFPHGNTPGQMIASVGNLYMEEWFRAAWFNLSCFMACGVGVVGVLAFSWWKIVY
;
A
#
# COMPACT_ATOMS: atom_id res chain seq x y z
N MET A 1 20.36 0.78 -17.21
CA MET A 1 21.46 0.40 -16.28
C MET A 1 20.99 0.40 -14.83
N ALA A 2 20.29 1.45 -14.36
CA ALA A 2 19.75 1.54 -13.01
C ALA A 2 18.79 0.38 -12.61
N SER A 3 17.89 -0.06 -13.50
CA SER A 3 16.94 -1.14 -13.17
C SER A 3 17.61 -2.49 -12.92
N ARG A 4 18.69 -2.83 -13.65
CA ARG A 4 19.42 -4.09 -13.47
C ARG A 4 20.16 -4.15 -12.12
N LEU A 5 20.73 -3.03 -11.69
CA LEU A 5 21.38 -2.94 -10.38
C LEU A 5 20.36 -3.03 -9.24
N GLU A 6 19.21 -2.37 -9.37
CA GLU A 6 18.14 -2.45 -8.37
C GLU A 6 17.61 -3.87 -8.22
N THR A 7 17.34 -4.57 -9.34
CA THR A 7 16.91 -5.97 -9.30
C THR A 7 17.98 -6.87 -8.69
N PHE A 8 19.25 -6.64 -8.97
CA PHE A 8 20.34 -7.42 -8.39
C PHE A 8 20.47 -7.21 -6.87
N LEU A 9 20.47 -5.96 -6.41
CA LEU A 9 20.68 -5.62 -5.00
C LEU A 9 19.47 -5.89 -4.11
N TYR A 10 18.26 -5.74 -4.66
CA TYR A 10 17.02 -5.80 -3.90
C TYR A 10 16.07 -6.88 -4.40
N SER A 11 16.59 -7.95 -5.04
CA SER A 11 15.76 -9.10 -5.40
C SER A 11 15.05 -9.65 -4.17
N THR A 12 13.74 -9.86 -4.27
CA THR A 12 12.97 -10.55 -3.24
C THR A 12 12.44 -11.88 -3.77
N PRO A 13 12.27 -12.90 -2.90
CA PRO A 13 11.56 -14.11 -3.32
C PRO A 13 10.15 -13.74 -3.77
N SER A 14 9.75 -14.14 -4.97
CA SER A 14 8.38 -14.02 -5.44
C SER A 14 7.75 -15.41 -5.52
N GLY A 15 6.58 -15.57 -4.91
CA GLY A 15 5.74 -16.75 -5.12
C GLY A 15 5.19 -16.77 -6.55
N PRO A 16 4.60 -17.89 -6.99
CA PRO A 16 3.89 -17.91 -8.27
C PRO A 16 2.79 -16.84 -8.28
N PRO A 17 2.48 -16.26 -9.46
CA PRO A 17 1.34 -15.36 -9.61
C PRO A 17 0.08 -16.02 -9.08
N ARG A 18 -0.72 -15.26 -8.33
CA ARG A 18 -2.05 -15.75 -7.93
C ARG A 18 -2.97 -15.79 -9.15
N VAL A 19 -3.95 -16.67 -9.10
CA VAL A 19 -4.95 -16.84 -10.16
C VAL A 19 -6.33 -16.63 -9.56
N ARG A 20 -7.19 -15.92 -10.28
CA ARG A 20 -8.56 -15.69 -9.86
C ARG A 20 -9.45 -16.86 -10.24
N GLU A 21 -9.86 -17.62 -9.22
CA GLU A 21 -10.85 -18.69 -9.37
C GLU A 21 -12.29 -18.20 -9.08
N LYS A 22 -12.42 -17.18 -8.21
CA LYS A 22 -13.70 -16.59 -7.82
C LYS A 22 -13.78 -15.13 -8.25
N PRO A 23 -14.92 -14.67 -8.77
CA PRO A 23 -15.05 -13.29 -9.23
C PRO A 23 -14.80 -12.29 -8.10
N MET A 24 -14.23 -11.14 -8.45
CA MET A 24 -14.17 -10.00 -7.54
C MET A 24 -15.60 -9.54 -7.24
N LYS A 25 -15.96 -9.44 -5.96
CA LYS A 25 -17.31 -9.08 -5.53
C LYS A 25 -17.40 -7.66 -5.00
N VAL A 26 -16.38 -7.19 -4.26
CA VAL A 26 -16.39 -5.88 -3.61
C VAL A 26 -15.07 -5.15 -3.78
N ILE A 27 -15.12 -3.91 -4.24
CA ILE A 27 -13.96 -3.02 -4.35
C ILE A 27 -14.21 -1.80 -3.46
N ALA A 28 -13.47 -1.69 -2.37
CA ALA A 28 -13.53 -0.52 -1.52
C ALA A 28 -12.42 0.48 -1.92
N LEU A 29 -12.84 1.66 -2.38
CA LEU A 29 -11.98 2.69 -2.96
C LEU A 29 -11.77 3.89 -2.05
N GLY A 30 -12.09 3.82 -0.76
CA GLY A 30 -11.71 4.87 0.18
C GLY A 30 -10.22 4.85 0.49
N MET A 31 -9.61 6.04 0.55
CA MET A 31 -8.20 6.20 0.89
C MET A 31 -7.91 5.70 2.31
N GLY A 32 -6.68 5.27 2.59
CA GLY A 32 -6.27 4.95 3.97
C GLY A 32 -6.67 6.08 4.93
N ARG A 33 -7.05 5.69 6.17
CA ARG A 33 -7.59 6.59 7.22
C ARG A 33 -9.05 7.02 7.07
N SER A 34 -9.80 6.42 6.14
CA SER A 34 -11.27 6.60 5.98
C SER A 34 -12.08 5.37 6.39
N GLY A 35 -11.59 4.58 7.37
CA GLY A 35 -12.32 3.39 7.87
C GLY A 35 -12.03 2.08 7.14
N THR A 36 -10.95 2.01 6.34
CA THR A 36 -10.60 0.83 5.52
C THR A 36 -10.43 -0.46 6.32
N GLU A 37 -9.81 -0.40 7.50
CA GLU A 37 -9.59 -1.59 8.34
C GLU A 37 -10.90 -2.09 8.96
N SER A 38 -11.73 -1.17 9.47
CA SER A 38 -13.08 -1.48 9.95
C SER A 38 -13.91 -2.14 8.86
N LEU A 39 -13.92 -1.57 7.66
CA LEU A 39 -14.61 -2.14 6.52
C LEU A 39 -14.04 -3.52 6.14
N SER A 40 -12.72 -3.69 6.17
CA SER A 40 -12.08 -4.99 5.93
C SER A 40 -12.56 -6.07 6.92
N LYS A 41 -12.64 -5.74 8.21
CA LYS A 41 -13.17 -6.64 9.25
C LYS A 41 -14.65 -6.91 9.03
N ALA A 42 -15.43 -5.88 8.71
CA ALA A 42 -16.86 -5.99 8.47
C ALA A 42 -17.19 -6.94 7.32
N LEU A 43 -16.47 -6.82 6.20
CA LEU A 43 -16.61 -7.71 5.05
C LEU A 43 -16.31 -9.17 5.41
N ARG A 44 -15.30 -9.44 6.24
CA ARG A 44 -15.02 -10.81 6.70
C ARG A 44 -16.17 -11.37 7.54
N ILE A 45 -16.72 -10.56 8.46
CA ILE A 45 -17.84 -10.96 9.34
C ILE A 45 -19.08 -11.33 8.51
N ILE A 46 -19.39 -10.59 7.44
CA ILE A 46 -20.56 -10.85 6.58
C ILE A 46 -20.29 -11.89 5.46
N GLY A 47 -19.23 -12.69 5.61
CA GLY A 47 -19.01 -13.90 4.82
C GLY A 47 -18.22 -13.73 3.53
N TYR A 48 -17.41 -12.67 3.39
CA TYR A 48 -16.39 -12.61 2.35
C TYR A 48 -15.13 -13.37 2.80
N ASN A 49 -14.79 -14.46 2.10
CA ASN A 49 -13.76 -15.39 2.56
C ASN A 49 -12.39 -14.73 2.70
N ARG A 50 -11.95 -14.02 1.66
CA ARG A 50 -10.65 -13.37 1.63
C ARG A 50 -10.80 -11.93 1.21
N VAL A 51 -10.61 -11.04 2.19
CA VAL A 51 -10.65 -9.59 2.04
C VAL A 51 -9.23 -9.07 2.10
N TYR A 52 -8.73 -8.50 1.02
CA TYR A 52 -7.42 -7.85 0.98
C TYR A 52 -7.48 -6.48 1.68
N HIS A 53 -6.51 -6.20 2.54
CA HIS A 53 -6.26 -4.87 3.10
C HIS A 53 -4.79 -4.48 2.87
N GLY A 54 -4.46 -3.18 2.90
CA GLY A 54 -3.08 -2.72 2.73
C GLY A 54 -2.05 -3.31 3.72
N PHE A 55 -2.51 -3.83 4.86
CA PHE A 55 -1.63 -4.54 5.81
C PHE A 55 -1.18 -5.91 5.29
N ASP A 56 -1.96 -6.54 4.41
CA ASP A 56 -1.61 -7.83 3.81
C ASP A 56 -0.38 -7.70 2.90
N MET A 57 -0.01 -6.49 2.45
CA MET A 57 1.21 -6.29 1.66
C MET A 57 2.47 -6.73 2.39
N GLY A 58 2.57 -6.37 3.68
CA GLY A 58 3.73 -6.71 4.50
C GLY A 58 3.57 -8.01 5.27
N ASN A 59 2.33 -8.47 5.47
CA ASN A 59 2.02 -9.70 6.20
C ASN A 59 1.94 -10.94 5.28
N SER A 60 1.86 -10.77 3.96
CA SER A 60 1.97 -11.90 3.04
C SER A 60 3.39 -12.44 3.03
N ASN A 61 3.52 -13.75 2.80
CA ASN A 61 4.80 -14.40 2.55
C ASN A 61 4.78 -15.06 1.15
N PRO A 62 5.51 -14.51 0.17
CA PRO A 62 6.34 -13.32 0.27
C PRO A 62 5.53 -12.00 0.34
N PRO A 63 6.12 -10.91 0.87
CA PRO A 63 5.52 -9.57 0.83
C PRO A 63 5.29 -9.10 -0.61
N THR A 64 4.29 -8.24 -0.81
CA THR A 64 3.85 -7.80 -2.15
C THR A 64 4.26 -6.38 -2.53
N TRP A 65 5.16 -5.74 -1.76
CA TRP A 65 5.60 -4.36 -1.99
C TRP A 65 6.16 -4.13 -3.39
N GLU A 66 7.03 -5.02 -3.86
CA GLU A 66 7.68 -4.93 -5.17
C GLU A 66 6.66 -4.97 -6.32
N GLN A 67 5.65 -5.84 -6.22
CA GLN A 67 4.63 -6.02 -7.24
C GLN A 67 3.78 -4.75 -7.37
N TRP A 68 3.37 -4.14 -6.25
CA TRP A 68 2.65 -2.86 -6.28
C TRP A 68 3.50 -1.71 -6.83
N VAL A 69 4.80 -1.66 -6.49
CA VAL A 69 5.74 -0.67 -7.06
C VAL A 69 5.87 -0.83 -8.57
N LYS A 70 5.92 -2.07 -9.10
CA LYS A 70 5.95 -2.32 -10.54
C LYS A 70 4.70 -1.79 -11.26
N LEU A 71 3.52 -1.93 -10.65
CA LEU A 71 2.28 -1.33 -11.17
C LEU A 71 2.32 0.20 -11.11
N ALA A 72 2.81 0.77 -10.00
CA ALA A 72 2.96 2.21 -9.86
C ALA A 72 3.91 2.81 -10.92
N ARG A 73 5.03 2.14 -11.20
CA ARG A 73 5.99 2.54 -12.25
C ARG A 73 5.39 2.51 -13.65
N ARG A 74 4.49 1.57 -13.95
CA ARG A 74 3.73 1.56 -15.22
C ARG A 74 2.78 2.75 -15.32
N LYS A 75 2.15 3.10 -14.20
CA LYS A 75 1.18 4.21 -14.12
C LYS A 75 1.82 5.60 -14.20
N TRP A 76 2.88 5.86 -13.42
CA TRP A 76 3.49 7.21 -13.29
C TRP A 76 4.96 7.31 -13.73
N GLY A 77 5.62 6.22 -14.12
CA GLY A 77 7.02 6.27 -14.54
C GLY A 77 7.25 7.04 -15.85
N GLY A 78 8.50 7.09 -16.33
CA GLY A 78 8.89 7.81 -17.56
C GLY A 78 8.27 7.30 -18.88
N ASN A 79 7.53 6.18 -18.83
CA ASN A 79 6.69 5.65 -19.92
C ASN A 79 5.19 5.71 -19.55
N GLY A 80 4.82 6.46 -18.51
CA GLY A 80 3.45 6.63 -18.07
C GLY A 80 2.59 7.00 -19.25
N CYS A 81 1.56 6.20 -19.50
CA CYS A 81 0.81 6.28 -20.73
C CYS A 81 0.09 7.64 -20.82
N THR A 82 0.58 8.48 -21.73
CA THR A 82 -0.08 9.71 -22.13
C THR A 82 -1.39 9.31 -22.82
N GLY A 83 -2.52 9.44 -22.12
CA GLY A 83 -3.84 9.05 -22.63
C GLY A 83 -4.77 8.38 -21.61
N GLY A 84 -4.30 8.10 -20.40
CA GLY A 84 -5.14 7.57 -19.31
C GLY A 84 -5.33 6.05 -19.31
N ASP A 85 -4.89 5.34 -20.34
CA ASP A 85 -4.76 3.88 -20.34
C ASP A 85 -3.40 3.50 -19.74
N THR A 86 -3.35 3.03 -18.49
CA THR A 86 -2.09 2.66 -17.82
C THR A 86 -1.50 1.33 -18.32
N GLY A 87 -2.20 0.64 -19.22
CA GLY A 87 -1.88 -0.71 -19.67
C GLY A 87 -1.97 -1.76 -18.57
N ILE A 88 -2.44 -1.42 -17.36
CA ILE A 88 -2.62 -2.35 -16.25
C ILE A 88 -3.89 -3.17 -16.48
N LEU A 89 -3.73 -4.48 -16.62
CA LEU A 89 -4.80 -5.42 -16.91
C LEU A 89 -5.32 -6.10 -15.64
N GLY A 90 -6.51 -6.69 -15.70
CA GLY A 90 -7.05 -7.49 -14.58
C GLY A 90 -6.13 -8.64 -14.17
N THR A 91 -5.41 -9.25 -15.12
CA THR A 91 -4.40 -10.29 -14.86
C THR A 91 -3.20 -9.79 -14.06
N ASP A 92 -2.82 -8.52 -14.23
CA ASP A 92 -1.75 -7.89 -13.43
C ASP A 92 -2.18 -7.73 -11.97
N LEU A 93 -3.45 -7.35 -11.75
CA LEU A 93 -4.04 -7.23 -10.41
C LEU A 93 -4.19 -8.63 -9.78
N ASP A 94 -4.73 -9.59 -10.53
CA ASP A 94 -4.94 -10.96 -10.08
C ASP A 94 -3.65 -11.67 -9.69
N ALA A 95 -2.52 -11.35 -10.32
CA ALA A 95 -1.22 -11.87 -9.90
C ALA A 95 -0.90 -11.55 -8.43
N ILE A 96 -1.45 -10.45 -7.88
CA ILE A 96 -1.26 -10.02 -6.49
C ILE A 96 -2.44 -10.42 -5.59
N ILE A 97 -3.68 -10.39 -6.10
CA ILE A 97 -4.91 -10.47 -5.29
C ILE A 97 -5.99 -11.42 -5.87
N GLY A 98 -5.62 -12.32 -6.79
CA GLY A 98 -6.57 -13.21 -7.47
C GLY A 98 -7.33 -14.13 -6.52
N ASP A 99 -6.75 -14.41 -5.37
CA ASP A 99 -7.31 -15.17 -4.26
C ASP A 99 -8.34 -14.40 -3.40
N CYS A 100 -8.50 -13.09 -3.63
CA CYS A 100 -9.36 -12.21 -2.83
C CYS A 100 -10.69 -11.95 -3.55
N GLU A 101 -11.79 -12.03 -2.81
CA GLU A 101 -13.14 -11.69 -3.32
C GLU A 101 -13.53 -10.25 -3.01
N ALA A 102 -12.82 -9.60 -2.09
CA ALA A 102 -13.00 -8.21 -1.77
C ALA A 102 -11.65 -7.54 -1.48
N VAL A 103 -11.55 -6.24 -1.76
CA VAL A 103 -10.30 -5.48 -1.63
C VAL A 103 -10.52 -4.10 -1.00
N THR A 104 -9.57 -3.65 -0.19
CA THR A 104 -9.58 -2.31 0.42
C THR A 104 -8.18 -1.80 0.73
N GLY A 105 -8.03 -0.48 0.86
CA GLY A 105 -6.79 0.20 1.25
C GLY A 105 -6.29 1.18 0.19
N SER A 106 -5.26 1.96 0.55
CA SER A 106 -4.76 3.06 -0.28
C SER A 106 -4.31 2.61 -1.67
N GLN A 107 -3.63 1.47 -1.79
CA GLN A 107 -3.16 0.94 -3.07
C GLN A 107 -4.31 0.60 -4.04
N ILE A 108 -5.46 0.18 -3.50
CA ILE A 108 -6.66 -0.12 -4.28
C ILE A 108 -7.31 1.19 -4.73
N ALA A 109 -7.45 2.16 -3.82
CA ALA A 109 -8.00 3.48 -4.13
C ALA A 109 -7.17 4.21 -5.20
N VAL A 110 -5.85 4.19 -5.06
CA VAL A 110 -4.88 4.80 -5.99
C VAL A 110 -4.94 4.18 -7.40
N LEU A 111 -5.32 2.90 -7.50
CA LEU A 111 -5.59 2.19 -8.76
C LEU A 111 -7.10 2.07 -9.07
N GLY A 112 -7.93 2.97 -8.52
CA GLY A 112 -9.38 2.80 -8.54
C GLY A 112 -9.98 2.69 -9.95
N ARG A 113 -9.45 3.43 -10.93
CA ARG A 113 -9.91 3.31 -12.33
C ARG A 113 -9.59 1.94 -12.91
N GLU A 114 -8.38 1.44 -12.66
CA GLU A 114 -7.93 0.13 -13.12
C GLU A 114 -8.76 -0.99 -12.50
N PHE A 115 -9.05 -0.88 -11.21
CA PHE A 115 -9.93 -1.82 -10.50
C PHE A 115 -11.36 -1.83 -11.04
N ILE A 116 -11.96 -0.66 -11.27
CA ILE A 116 -13.31 -0.54 -11.84
C ILE A 116 -13.34 -1.14 -13.26
N ASN A 117 -12.36 -0.81 -14.10
CA ASN A 117 -12.29 -1.32 -15.46
C ASN A 117 -12.07 -2.85 -15.49
N ALA A 118 -11.25 -3.39 -14.58
CA ALA A 118 -10.91 -4.81 -14.56
C ALA A 118 -12.04 -5.70 -14.04
N TYR A 119 -12.90 -5.17 -13.17
CA TYR A 119 -13.97 -5.93 -12.53
C TYR A 119 -15.31 -5.17 -12.59
N PRO A 120 -15.91 -5.02 -13.79
CA PRO A 120 -17.09 -4.19 -13.98
C PRO A 120 -18.34 -4.66 -13.23
N ASP A 121 -18.39 -5.95 -12.86
CA ASP A 121 -19.52 -6.54 -12.13
C ASP A 121 -19.40 -6.39 -10.60
N ALA A 122 -18.24 -5.95 -10.10
CA ALA A 122 -18.02 -5.81 -8.67
C ALA A 122 -18.77 -4.61 -8.10
N LYS A 123 -19.33 -4.76 -6.90
CA LYS A 123 -19.89 -3.64 -6.15
C LYS A 123 -18.76 -2.74 -5.63
N VAL A 124 -18.92 -1.44 -5.76
CA VAL A 124 -17.93 -0.45 -5.31
C VAL A 124 -18.41 0.23 -4.04
N ILE A 125 -17.53 0.30 -3.05
CA ILE A 125 -17.75 1.08 -1.82
C ILE A 125 -16.75 2.24 -1.82
N LEU A 126 -17.26 3.46 -1.90
CA LEU A 126 -16.46 4.66 -1.66
C LEU A 126 -16.59 5.02 -0.18
N ASN A 127 -15.70 4.49 0.65
CA ASN A 127 -15.68 4.87 2.05
C ASN A 127 -15.06 6.26 2.23
N VAL A 128 -15.82 7.20 2.80
CA VAL A 128 -15.47 8.62 2.90
C VAL A 128 -15.33 9.09 4.35
N ARG A 129 -14.72 10.26 4.51
CA ARG A 129 -14.59 10.99 5.76
C ARG A 129 -14.48 12.47 5.40
N ASP A 130 -14.90 13.35 6.32
CA ASP A 130 -14.60 14.78 6.23
C ASP A 130 -13.14 15.03 5.83
N SER A 131 -12.91 15.84 4.79
CA SER A 131 -11.61 15.95 4.14
C SER A 131 -10.55 16.56 5.06
N ASP A 132 -10.94 17.51 5.92
CA ASP A 132 -10.06 18.10 6.93
C ASP A 132 -9.66 17.09 8.01
N GLN A 133 -10.62 16.32 8.54
CA GLN A 133 -10.33 15.25 9.49
C GLN A 133 -9.50 14.13 8.89
N TRP A 134 -9.79 13.74 7.65
CA TRP A 134 -9.03 12.73 6.93
C TRP A 134 -7.59 13.20 6.72
N HIS A 135 -7.38 14.43 6.24
CA HIS A 135 -6.06 14.96 5.93
C HIS A 135 -5.17 15.03 7.17
N ARG A 136 -5.70 15.54 8.29
CA ARG A 136 -5.00 15.53 9.59
C ARG A 136 -4.63 14.10 10.01
N SER A 137 -5.56 13.15 9.91
CA SER A 137 -5.27 11.76 10.27
C SER A 137 -4.24 11.12 9.34
N ALA A 138 -4.29 11.42 8.05
CA ALA A 138 -3.36 10.90 7.06
C ALA A 138 -1.95 11.44 7.30
N CYS A 139 -1.80 12.75 7.51
CA CYS A 139 -0.50 13.37 7.81
C CYS A 139 0.10 12.82 9.11
N ASN A 140 -0.69 12.68 10.18
CA ASN A 140 -0.21 12.14 11.44
C ASN A 140 0.27 10.68 11.31
N THR A 141 -0.43 9.85 10.55
CA THR A 141 -0.03 8.45 10.37
C THR A 141 1.14 8.31 9.40
N PHE A 142 1.02 8.83 8.19
CA PHE A 142 2.04 8.65 7.15
C PHE A 142 3.31 9.44 7.45
N GLY A 143 3.20 10.62 8.06
CA GLY A 143 4.35 11.41 8.51
C GLY A 143 5.24 10.63 9.48
N VAL A 144 4.64 9.93 10.45
CA VAL A 144 5.40 9.06 11.38
C VAL A 144 6.07 7.90 10.62
N LEU A 145 5.34 7.22 9.74
CA LEU A 145 5.84 6.04 9.01
C LEU A 145 6.98 6.34 8.03
N MET A 146 7.04 7.57 7.53
CA MET A 146 7.98 8.03 6.51
C MET A 146 9.06 8.98 7.09
N SER A 147 9.31 8.92 8.40
CA SER A 147 10.28 9.80 9.07
C SER A 147 11.40 9.04 9.78
N GLY A 148 12.48 9.75 10.09
CA GLY A 148 13.60 9.26 10.89
C GLY A 148 14.65 8.45 10.12
N LEU A 149 15.75 8.11 10.81
CA LEU A 149 16.89 7.37 10.24
C LEU A 149 16.51 5.96 9.79
N GLY A 150 15.59 5.32 10.51
CA GLY A 150 15.10 3.98 10.16
C GLY A 150 14.41 3.94 8.81
N TYR A 151 13.68 4.99 8.43
CA TYR A 151 13.07 5.11 7.10
C TYR A 151 14.07 5.62 6.06
N SER A 152 14.95 6.55 6.42
CA SER A 152 15.82 7.23 5.47
C SER A 152 17.04 6.40 5.04
N MET A 153 17.57 5.54 5.91
CA MET A 153 18.84 4.83 5.66
C MET A 153 18.69 3.30 5.57
N LEU A 154 17.98 2.67 6.51
CA LEU A 154 17.93 1.20 6.59
C LEU A 154 17.35 0.50 5.35
N PRO A 155 16.43 1.10 4.57
CA PRO A 155 15.96 0.51 3.32
C PRO A 155 17.07 0.14 2.34
N TYR A 156 18.20 0.87 2.33
CA TYR A 156 19.31 0.56 1.43
C TYR A 156 20.09 -0.70 1.82
N PHE A 157 19.84 -1.25 3.02
CA PHE A 157 20.53 -2.41 3.59
C PHE A 157 19.60 -3.63 3.76
N HIS A 158 18.36 -3.57 3.28
CA HIS A 158 17.44 -4.72 3.30
C HIS A 158 16.41 -4.67 2.17
N PRO A 159 16.31 -5.71 1.31
CA PRO A 159 15.42 -5.72 0.15
C PRO A 159 13.94 -5.40 0.45
N GLN A 160 13.36 -5.98 1.51
CA GLN A 160 11.95 -5.72 1.84
C GLN A 160 11.71 -4.28 2.34
N LEU A 161 12.68 -3.70 3.04
CA LEU A 161 12.57 -2.31 3.50
C LEU A 161 12.75 -1.34 2.32
N TYR A 162 13.63 -1.69 1.37
CA TYR A 162 13.79 -0.98 0.10
C TYR A 162 12.46 -0.88 -0.66
N TRP A 163 11.81 -2.02 -0.95
CA TRP A 163 10.55 -2.03 -1.69
C TRP A 163 9.40 -1.36 -0.92
N ARG A 164 9.37 -1.50 0.41
CA ARG A 164 8.43 -0.74 1.25
C ARG A 164 8.65 0.77 1.10
N LYS A 165 9.90 1.25 1.11
CA LYS A 165 10.22 2.67 0.88
C LYS A 165 9.75 3.11 -0.52
N ARG A 166 10.07 2.33 -1.56
CA ARG A 166 9.64 2.61 -2.94
C ARG A 166 8.13 2.63 -3.10
N TYR A 167 7.39 1.79 -2.39
CA TYR A 167 5.93 1.84 -2.39
C TYR A 167 5.41 3.21 -1.92
N TYR A 168 5.96 3.72 -0.82
CA TYR A 168 5.54 5.03 -0.32
C TYR A 168 5.93 6.17 -1.26
N GLU A 169 7.13 6.14 -1.84
CA GLU A 169 7.61 7.19 -2.74
C GLU A 169 6.94 7.16 -4.12
N GLU A 170 6.90 5.98 -4.74
CA GLU A 170 6.53 5.82 -6.15
C GLU A 170 5.04 5.55 -6.37
N MET A 171 4.31 5.14 -5.32
CA MET A 171 2.86 4.94 -5.38
C MET A 171 2.11 5.99 -4.58
N ILE A 172 2.36 6.06 -3.27
CA ILE A 172 1.57 6.93 -2.39
C ILE A 172 1.92 8.40 -2.61
N GLN A 173 3.19 8.80 -2.50
CA GLN A 173 3.59 10.20 -2.73
C GLN A 173 3.36 10.62 -4.18
N ALA A 174 3.63 9.75 -5.15
CA ALA A 174 3.31 10.02 -6.56
C ALA A 174 1.82 10.37 -6.76
N TYR A 175 0.91 9.63 -6.12
CA TYR A 175 -0.53 9.94 -6.15
C TYR A 175 -0.87 11.31 -5.57
N PHE A 176 -0.15 11.73 -4.53
CA PHE A 176 -0.30 13.04 -3.89
C PHE A 176 0.61 14.12 -4.49
N HIS A 177 1.05 13.95 -5.73
CA HIS A 177 1.91 14.92 -6.43
C HIS A 177 3.15 15.33 -5.61
N GLY A 178 3.76 14.34 -4.95
CA GLY A 178 4.96 14.48 -4.12
C GLY A 178 4.71 14.87 -2.67
N SER A 179 3.54 15.39 -2.30
CA SER A 179 3.28 15.86 -0.93
C SER A 179 1.84 15.62 -0.47
N LEU A 180 1.65 14.63 0.42
CA LEU A 180 0.38 14.44 1.13
C LEU A 180 0.05 15.65 2.03
N ALA A 181 1.06 16.29 2.61
CA ALA A 181 0.86 17.43 3.50
C ALA A 181 0.27 18.63 2.75
N ASP A 182 0.81 18.94 1.57
CA ASP A 182 0.40 20.13 0.82
C ASP A 182 -0.79 19.84 -0.11
N ASN A 183 -0.84 18.64 -0.69
CA ASN A 183 -1.83 18.31 -1.73
C ASN A 183 -2.96 17.39 -1.26
N GLY A 184 -2.83 16.80 -0.08
CA GLY A 184 -3.68 15.69 0.34
C GLY A 184 -5.17 15.99 0.26
N LYS A 185 -5.61 17.15 0.75
CA LYS A 185 -7.03 17.52 0.81
C LYS A 185 -7.69 17.56 -0.57
N TRP A 186 -7.11 18.32 -1.51
CA TRP A 186 -7.69 18.45 -2.83
C TRP A 186 -7.58 17.15 -3.65
N VAL A 187 -6.49 16.40 -3.50
CA VAL A 187 -6.33 15.08 -4.16
C VAL A 187 -7.37 14.08 -3.64
N TYR A 188 -7.69 14.11 -2.34
CA TYR A 188 -8.72 13.28 -1.75
C TYR A 188 -10.12 13.63 -2.27
N GLU A 189 -10.43 14.93 -2.35
CA GLU A 189 -11.71 15.41 -2.88
C GLU A 189 -11.85 15.07 -4.38
N GLU A 190 -10.79 15.27 -5.17
CA GLU A 190 -10.72 14.87 -6.58
C GLU A 190 -10.90 13.36 -6.74
N HIS A 191 -10.23 12.55 -5.90
CA HIS A 191 -10.40 11.09 -5.90
C HIS A 191 -11.86 10.70 -5.70
N CYS A 192 -12.52 11.24 -4.68
CA CYS A 192 -13.93 10.96 -4.42
C CYS A 192 -14.82 11.37 -5.59
N ALA A 193 -14.62 12.57 -6.15
CA ALA A 193 -15.37 13.04 -7.31
C ALA A 193 -15.16 12.13 -8.53
N LYS A 194 -13.92 11.70 -8.77
CA LYS A 194 -13.56 10.79 -9.85
C LYS A 194 -14.27 9.45 -9.70
N ILE A 195 -14.25 8.82 -8.52
CA ILE A 195 -14.94 7.53 -8.31
C ILE A 195 -16.44 7.66 -8.54
N ARG A 196 -17.08 8.74 -8.04
CA ARG A 196 -18.51 9.01 -8.29
C ARG A 196 -18.84 9.10 -9.78
N GLY A 197 -17.95 9.69 -10.58
CA GLY A 197 -18.13 9.81 -12.03
C GLY A 197 -17.84 8.54 -12.83
N LEU A 198 -17.15 7.55 -12.23
CA LEU A 198 -16.72 6.32 -12.91
C LEU A 198 -17.66 5.13 -12.71
N VAL A 199 -18.44 5.14 -11.63
CA VAL A 199 -19.25 3.99 -11.21
C VAL A 199 -20.72 4.33 -11.34
N HIS A 200 -21.51 3.41 -11.89
CA HIS A 200 -22.96 3.55 -11.89
C HIS A 200 -23.50 3.62 -10.47
N HIS A 201 -24.47 4.52 -10.24
CA HIS A 201 -25.11 4.73 -8.92
C HIS A 201 -25.55 3.43 -8.24
N GLU A 202 -26.10 2.47 -9.00
CA GLU A 202 -26.58 1.19 -8.44
C GLU A 202 -25.46 0.26 -7.96
N GLN A 203 -24.25 0.46 -8.46
CA GLN A 203 -23.05 -0.28 -8.08
C GLN A 203 -22.17 0.48 -7.08
N LEU A 204 -22.57 1.68 -6.65
CA LEU A 204 -21.79 2.54 -5.76
C LEU A 204 -22.50 2.72 -4.41
N LEU A 205 -21.79 2.39 -3.33
CA LEU A 205 -22.15 2.81 -1.98
C LEU A 205 -21.15 3.85 -1.49
N GLU A 206 -21.63 5.06 -1.21
CA GLU A 206 -20.90 6.00 -0.36
C GLU A 206 -21.18 5.65 1.11
N TRP A 207 -20.12 5.48 1.90
CA TRP A 207 -20.24 4.97 3.27
C TRP A 207 -19.22 5.62 4.19
N GLN A 208 -19.59 5.91 5.43
CA GLN A 208 -18.70 6.34 6.50
C GLN A 208 -18.72 5.30 7.62
N VAL A 209 -17.65 5.23 8.41
CA VAL A 209 -17.56 4.24 9.50
C VAL A 209 -18.71 4.34 10.51
N GLN A 210 -19.28 5.54 10.67
CA GLN A 210 -20.42 5.82 11.52
C GLN A 210 -21.74 5.25 11.00
N ASP A 211 -21.83 4.98 9.70
CA ASP A 211 -23.04 4.41 9.08
C ASP A 211 -23.27 2.95 9.48
N GLY A 212 -22.20 2.26 9.88
CA GLY A 212 -22.27 0.92 10.45
C GLY A 212 -22.79 -0.15 9.48
N TRP A 213 -23.52 -1.14 10.02
CA TRP A 213 -23.93 -2.34 9.31
C TRP A 213 -25.04 -2.12 8.29
N GLU A 214 -26.07 -1.36 8.64
CA GLU A 214 -27.33 -1.38 7.90
C GLU A 214 -27.19 -1.01 6.42
N PRO A 215 -26.61 0.15 6.04
CA PRO A 215 -26.43 0.50 4.64
C PRO A 215 -25.45 -0.44 3.92
N LEU A 216 -24.41 -0.92 4.62
CA LEU A 216 -23.43 -1.85 4.07
C LEU A 216 -24.07 -3.20 3.71
N CYS A 217 -24.79 -3.81 4.64
CA CYS A 217 -25.45 -5.09 4.45
C CYS A 217 -26.57 -5.00 3.41
N ARG A 218 -27.38 -3.93 3.43
CA ARG A 218 -28.41 -3.68 2.42
C ARG A 218 -27.81 -3.61 1.01
N PHE A 219 -26.76 -2.81 0.84
CA PHE A 219 -26.08 -2.67 -0.44
C PHE A 219 -25.48 -3.98 -0.92
N LEU A 220 -24.90 -4.78 -0.03
CA LEU A 220 -24.24 -6.04 -0.38
C LEU A 220 -25.20 -7.24 -0.45
N GLY A 221 -26.48 -7.07 -0.09
CA GLY A 221 -27.46 -8.17 -0.04
C GLY A 221 -27.12 -9.20 1.04
N ARG A 222 -26.65 -8.74 2.21
CA ARG A 222 -26.28 -9.56 3.36
C ARG A 222 -27.20 -9.28 4.54
N GLU A 223 -27.33 -10.25 5.45
CA GLU A 223 -28.00 -10.05 6.73
C GLU A 223 -27.15 -9.17 7.65
N VAL A 224 -27.80 -8.37 8.50
CA VAL A 224 -27.13 -7.56 9.52
C VAL A 224 -26.70 -8.49 10.66
N PRO A 225 -25.40 -8.59 10.99
CA PRO A 225 -24.92 -9.40 12.10
C PRO A 225 -25.46 -8.90 13.45
N GLN A 226 -25.72 -9.83 14.39
CA GLN A 226 -26.07 -9.50 15.78
C GLN A 226 -24.82 -9.16 16.61
N GLN A 227 -24.05 -8.17 16.20
CA GLN A 227 -22.87 -7.68 16.91
C GLN A 227 -22.56 -6.23 16.54
N ASP A 228 -21.81 -5.53 17.40
CA ASP A 228 -21.36 -4.17 17.11
C ASP A 228 -20.49 -4.11 15.85
N PHE A 229 -20.55 -2.95 15.19
CA PHE A 229 -19.72 -2.72 14.01
C PHE A 229 -18.24 -2.70 14.41
N PRO A 230 -17.35 -3.40 13.69
CA PRO A 230 -15.95 -3.51 14.08
C PRO A 230 -15.24 -2.14 13.99
N HIS A 231 -14.59 -1.75 15.07
CA HIS A 231 -13.68 -0.61 15.09
C HIS A 231 -12.23 -1.07 14.85
N GLY A 232 -11.59 -0.53 13.81
CA GLY A 232 -10.16 -0.68 13.53
C GLY A 232 -9.37 0.57 13.94
N ASN A 233 -8.05 0.45 14.04
CA ASN A 233 -7.14 1.57 14.25
C ASN A 233 -7.46 2.49 15.46
N THR A 234 -7.74 1.93 16.64
CA THR A 234 -7.64 2.76 17.87
C THR A 234 -6.19 3.28 18.01
N PRO A 235 -5.95 4.48 18.59
CA PRO A 235 -4.60 5.07 18.63
C PRO A 235 -3.51 4.14 19.19
N GLY A 236 -3.83 3.29 20.17
CA GLY A 236 -2.90 2.28 20.72
C GLY A 236 -2.68 1.06 19.80
N GLN A 237 -3.65 0.70 18.96
CA GLN A 237 -3.52 -0.41 18.01
C GLN A 237 -2.85 0.00 16.70
N MET A 238 -2.80 1.29 16.37
CA MET A 238 -2.27 1.77 15.08
C MET A 238 -0.80 1.38 14.85
N ILE A 239 0.06 1.48 15.87
CA ILE A 239 1.48 1.12 15.76
C ILE A 239 1.63 -0.39 15.55
N ALA A 240 0.86 -1.20 16.27
CA ALA A 240 0.86 -2.66 16.13
C ALA A 240 0.29 -3.13 14.79
N SER A 241 -0.76 -2.46 14.27
CA SER A 241 -1.39 -2.81 12.99
C SER A 241 -0.56 -2.39 11.77
N VAL A 242 0.29 -1.35 11.90
CA VAL A 242 1.23 -0.95 10.84
C VAL A 242 2.55 -1.74 10.93
N GLY A 243 2.86 -2.33 12.08
CA GLY A 243 3.92 -3.32 12.22
C GLY A 243 3.61 -4.55 11.38
N ASN A 244 4.44 -4.80 10.35
CA ASN A 244 4.38 -6.07 9.65
C ASN A 244 4.89 -7.17 10.58
N LEU A 245 4.36 -8.40 10.47
CA LEU A 245 4.80 -9.56 11.27
C LEU A 245 6.32 -9.76 11.27
N TYR A 246 6.99 -9.40 10.17
CA TYR A 246 8.43 -9.60 9.95
C TYR A 246 9.26 -8.32 10.11
N MET A 247 8.65 -7.22 10.54
CA MET A 247 9.30 -5.90 10.51
C MET A 247 10.54 -5.83 11.42
N GLU A 248 10.46 -6.39 12.62
CA GLU A 248 11.60 -6.43 13.54
C GLU A 248 12.78 -7.23 12.99
N GLU A 249 12.51 -8.36 12.33
CA GLU A 249 13.54 -9.20 11.71
C GLU A 249 14.22 -8.45 10.57
N TRP A 250 13.46 -7.77 9.71
CA TRP A 250 14.00 -6.96 8.62
C TRP A 250 14.86 -5.81 9.13
N PHE A 251 14.43 -5.13 10.20
CA PHE A 251 15.21 -4.05 10.80
C PHE A 251 16.51 -4.57 11.43
N ARG A 252 16.45 -5.70 12.14
CA ARG A 252 17.63 -6.33 12.73
C ARG A 252 18.66 -6.71 11.65
N ALA A 253 18.19 -7.33 10.57
CA ALA A 253 19.04 -7.67 9.42
C ALA A 253 19.61 -6.41 8.73
N ALA A 254 18.81 -5.36 8.56
CA ALA A 254 19.27 -4.09 7.98
C ALA A 254 20.37 -3.44 8.82
N TRP A 255 20.21 -3.41 10.14
CA TRP A 255 21.23 -2.89 11.07
C TRP A 255 22.51 -3.72 11.04
N PHE A 256 22.39 -5.04 10.99
CA PHE A 256 23.54 -5.93 10.85
C PHE A 256 24.30 -5.65 9.55
N ASN A 257 23.59 -5.58 8.41
CA ASN A 257 24.18 -5.30 7.10
C ASN A 257 24.85 -3.91 7.06
N LEU A 258 24.21 -2.88 7.63
CA LEU A 258 24.79 -1.55 7.78
C LEU A 258 26.07 -1.59 8.62
N SER A 259 26.06 -2.33 9.74
CA SER A 259 27.23 -2.47 10.61
C SER A 259 28.39 -3.14 9.89
N CYS A 260 28.14 -4.21 9.14
CA CYS A 260 29.14 -4.87 8.29
C CYS A 260 29.68 -3.93 7.22
N PHE A 261 28.82 -3.17 6.54
CA PHE A 261 29.22 -2.19 5.54
C PHE A 261 30.15 -1.12 6.13
N MET A 262 29.79 -0.58 7.30
CA MET A 262 30.61 0.42 8.00
C MET A 262 31.96 -0.16 8.44
N ALA A 263 31.99 -1.38 8.96
CA ALA A 263 33.23 -2.06 9.37
C ALA A 263 34.17 -2.30 8.18
N CYS A 264 33.64 -2.76 7.04
CA CYS A 264 34.41 -2.90 5.80
C CYS A 264 34.96 -1.55 5.30
N GLY A 265 34.14 -0.49 5.36
CA GLY A 265 34.55 0.87 4.99
C GLY A 265 35.73 1.38 5.82
N VAL A 266 35.66 1.23 7.15
CA VAL A 266 36.76 1.59 8.06
C VAL A 266 38.02 0.80 7.75
N GLY A 267 37.89 -0.51 7.47
CA GLY A 267 39.01 -1.35 7.07
C GLY A 267 39.70 -0.87 5.79
N VAL A 268 38.93 -0.55 4.74
CA VAL A 268 39.47 -0.03 3.48
C VAL A 268 40.18 1.31 3.68
N VAL A 269 39.56 2.24 4.40
CA VAL A 269 40.18 3.55 4.70
C VAL A 269 41.47 3.38 5.50
N GLY A 270 41.49 2.46 6.48
CA GLY A 270 42.69 2.15 7.26
C GLY A 270 43.83 1.59 6.39
N VAL A 271 43.53 0.67 5.47
CA VAL A 271 44.51 0.12 4.52
C VAL A 271 45.04 1.19 3.58
N LEU A 272 44.17 2.05 3.04
CA LEU A 272 44.57 3.16 2.17
C LEU A 272 45.44 4.18 2.91
N ALA A 273 45.06 4.56 4.13
CA ALA A 273 45.82 5.48 4.97
C ALA A 273 47.21 4.91 5.34
N PHE A 274 47.28 3.62 5.69
CA PHE A 274 48.54 2.95 5.97
C PHE A 274 49.44 2.84 4.74
N SER A 275 48.87 2.53 3.58
CA SER A 275 49.59 2.44 2.31
C SER A 275 50.13 3.81 1.89
N TRP A 276 49.33 4.86 2.04
CA TRP A 276 49.75 6.25 1.81
C TRP A 276 50.89 6.64 2.75
N TRP A 277 50.77 6.33 4.04
CA TRP A 277 51.82 6.61 5.02
C TRP A 277 53.16 5.97 4.62
N LYS A 278 53.16 4.71 4.18
CA LYS A 278 54.37 4.01 3.68
C LYS A 278 54.98 4.57 2.39
N ILE A 279 54.20 5.28 1.58
CA ILE A 279 54.69 5.89 0.34
C ILE A 279 55.33 7.25 0.63
N VAL A 280 54.79 7.98 1.61
CA VAL A 280 55.21 9.35 1.93
C VAL A 280 56.35 9.41 2.94
N TYR A 281 56.45 8.43 3.85
CA TYR A 281 57.45 8.36 4.93
C TYR A 281 58.22 7.03 4.87
#